data_AF-A0AB39T604-F1
#
_entry.id   AF-A0AB39T604-F1
#
_cell.length_a   1.000
_cell.length_b   1.000
_cell.length_c   1.000
_cell.angle_alpha   90.00
_cell.angle_beta   90.00
_cell.angle_gamma   90.00
#
_symmetry.space_group_name_H-M   'P 1'
#
loop_
_entity.id
_entity.type
_entity.pdbx_description
1 polymer ?
#
loop_
_entity_poly.entity_id
_entity_poly.type
_entity_poly.pdbx_seq_one_letter_code
_entity_poly.pdbx_strand_id
1 'polypeptide(L)'
;MTRAGIAASIAALAPGALMLTGCGASSDAASSKGPSSSQASSFDGAYISITDGARGEIAAIDGHEITYIDVSAGDLQCKLTTMALDDIKHRAIVKDGRTDKGQYQVVSTGTINDGRTSVLWNDVNGSDQTGTDPGSGALSISSDMITLGYTFDYSIDQVQLIPVDSGQAKALMAKDCDQHS
;
A
#
# COMPACT_ATOMS: atom_id res chain seq x y z
N MET A 1 18.61 -59.49 20.81
CA MET A 1 19.76 -58.82 21.46
C MET A 1 19.21 -57.86 22.50
N THR A 2 19.61 -58.03 23.75
CA THR A 2 19.20 -57.24 24.90
C THR A 2 20.24 -56.16 25.18
N ARG A 3 19.85 -54.90 25.37
CA ARG A 3 20.48 -54.03 26.37
C ARG A 3 19.64 -52.78 26.66
N ALA A 4 19.28 -52.64 27.93
CA ALA A 4 18.69 -51.48 28.56
C ALA A 4 19.73 -50.39 28.85
N GLY A 5 19.26 -49.16 29.07
CA GLY A 5 20.04 -48.07 29.65
C GLY A 5 19.19 -46.80 29.85
N ILE A 6 18.62 -46.67 31.05
CA ILE A 6 17.94 -45.47 31.56
C ILE A 6 19.01 -44.48 32.05
N ALA A 7 18.83 -43.18 31.81
CA ALA A 7 19.27 -42.14 32.76
C ALA A 7 18.46 -40.86 32.53
N ALA A 8 17.52 -40.60 33.45
CA ALA A 8 16.90 -39.31 33.66
C ALA A 8 17.85 -38.41 34.45
N SER A 9 17.98 -37.15 34.04
CA SER A 9 18.58 -36.10 34.88
C SER A 9 17.54 -35.01 35.09
N ILE A 10 16.94 -35.05 36.27
CA ILE A 10 16.13 -33.97 36.84
C ILE A 10 17.12 -33.10 37.63
N ALA A 11 17.19 -31.81 37.33
CA ALA A 11 17.79 -30.82 38.22
C ALA A 11 16.75 -29.73 38.46
N ALA A 12 16.34 -29.62 39.71
CA ALA A 12 15.43 -28.60 40.24
C ALA A 12 16.20 -27.69 41.23
N LEU A 13 15.59 -26.53 41.52
CA LEU A 13 15.91 -25.52 42.57
C LEU A 13 16.95 -24.47 42.13
N ALA A 14 16.81 -23.17 42.36
CA ALA A 14 15.82 -22.32 43.03
C ALA A 14 16.16 -20.84 42.68
N PRO A 15 15.25 -19.85 42.89
CA PRO A 15 15.46 -18.47 42.47
C PRO A 15 16.38 -17.73 43.44
N GLY A 16 17.50 -17.21 42.93
CA GLY A 16 18.39 -16.30 43.65
C GLY A 16 17.94 -14.86 43.47
N ALA A 17 17.29 -14.29 44.49
CA ALA A 17 17.18 -12.85 44.62
C ALA A 17 18.55 -12.28 45.03
N LEU A 18 19.13 -11.42 44.21
CA LEU A 18 20.25 -10.55 44.56
C LEU A 18 19.76 -9.11 44.45
N MET A 19 19.49 -8.51 45.59
CA MET A 19 19.49 -7.05 45.72
C MET A 19 20.92 -6.61 46.01
N LEU A 20 21.47 -5.70 45.20
CA LEU A 20 22.55 -4.81 45.62
C LEU A 20 22.40 -3.44 44.96
N THR A 21 22.36 -2.46 45.86
CA THR A 21 22.60 -1.03 45.74
C THR A 21 23.90 -0.67 45.02
N GLY A 22 23.94 0.50 44.35
CA GLY A 22 25.17 1.27 44.16
C GLY A 22 25.33 1.93 42.78
N CYS A 23 25.53 3.25 42.79
CA CYS A 23 25.65 4.15 41.63
C CYS A 23 26.89 3.88 40.75
N GLY A 24 26.73 4.15 39.44
CA GLY A 24 27.79 4.76 38.62
C GLY A 24 28.38 3.91 37.49
N ALA A 25 28.10 4.36 36.26
CA ALA A 25 28.81 4.17 34.99
C ALA A 25 28.44 2.97 34.07
N SER A 26 28.03 3.38 32.86
CA SER A 26 28.06 2.69 31.55
C SER A 26 27.02 1.61 31.25
N SER A 27 26.10 1.91 30.33
CA SER A 27 26.00 1.31 28.98
C SER A 27 24.60 1.51 28.41
N ASP A 28 24.56 1.97 27.16
CA ASP A 28 23.54 1.75 26.14
C ASP A 28 22.23 1.08 26.59
N ALA A 29 21.21 1.89 26.79
CA ALA A 29 19.83 1.47 26.64
C ALA A 29 19.17 2.45 25.68
N ALA A 30 19.00 1.98 24.43
CA ALA A 30 18.20 2.63 23.43
C ALA A 30 16.80 2.87 24.00
N SER A 31 16.58 4.08 24.50
CA SER A 31 15.24 4.62 24.63
C SER A 31 14.75 4.77 23.21
N SER A 32 14.06 3.75 22.72
CA SER A 32 13.23 3.80 21.52
C SER A 32 12.15 4.86 21.77
N LYS A 33 12.55 6.12 21.58
CA LYS A 33 11.64 7.15 21.11
C LYS A 33 11.01 6.53 19.87
N GLY A 34 9.76 6.09 20.01
CA GLY A 34 8.93 5.74 18.86
C GLY A 34 9.07 6.86 17.83
N PRO A 35 9.11 6.52 16.53
CA PRO A 35 9.33 7.52 15.50
C PRO A 35 8.34 8.66 15.73
N SER A 36 8.89 9.86 15.91
CA SER A 36 8.11 11.07 16.08
C SER A 36 7.20 11.22 14.88
N SER A 37 5.90 11.36 15.14
CA SER A 37 4.80 11.56 14.20
C SER A 37 4.87 12.91 13.46
N SER A 38 6.07 13.38 13.12
CA SER A 38 6.35 14.76 12.71
C SER A 38 6.94 14.86 11.30
N GLN A 39 6.97 13.77 10.54
CA GLN A 39 7.48 13.76 9.16
C GLN A 39 6.54 13.07 8.15
N ALA A 40 5.24 12.99 8.47
CA ALA A 40 4.21 12.78 7.46
C ALA A 40 3.92 14.11 6.77
N SER A 41 4.81 14.58 5.90
CA SER A 41 4.34 15.35 4.74
C SER A 41 3.39 14.41 4.00
N SER A 42 2.08 14.68 4.08
CA SER A 42 1.05 13.73 3.70
C SER A 42 1.12 13.46 2.20
N PHE A 43 1.64 12.29 1.85
CA PHE A 43 1.47 11.65 0.54
C PHE A 43 0.04 11.10 0.35
N ASP A 44 -0.87 11.48 1.26
CA ASP A 44 -2.29 11.20 1.13
C ASP A 44 -2.85 12.04 -0.01
N GLY A 45 -3.69 11.41 -0.83
CA GLY A 45 -4.26 12.07 -1.99
C GLY A 45 -4.58 11.11 -3.11
N ALA A 46 -5.00 11.70 -4.23
CA ALA A 46 -5.24 10.98 -5.47
C ALA A 46 -4.09 11.22 -6.44
N TYR A 47 -3.73 10.16 -7.15
CA TYR A 47 -2.65 10.14 -8.12
C TYR A 47 -3.18 9.57 -9.43
N ILE A 48 -2.76 10.12 -10.57
CA ILE A 48 -3.11 9.62 -11.90
C ILE A 48 -1.89 9.03 -12.60
N SER A 49 -2.06 7.87 -13.23
CA SER A 49 -1.02 7.20 -13.99
C SER A 49 -0.64 8.00 -15.22
N ILE A 50 0.67 8.09 -15.48
CA ILE A 50 1.24 8.57 -16.75
C ILE A 50 1.88 7.42 -17.54
N THR A 51 1.68 6.18 -17.07
CA THR A 51 2.24 4.99 -17.70
C THR A 51 1.25 4.44 -18.71
N ASP A 52 1.62 4.50 -19.99
CA ASP A 52 0.81 3.96 -21.07
C ASP A 52 0.53 2.46 -20.87
N GLY A 53 -0.73 2.06 -20.99
CA GLY A 53 -1.16 0.66 -20.91
C GLY A 53 -1.33 0.10 -19.50
N ALA A 54 -1.14 0.89 -18.44
CA ALA A 54 -1.48 0.48 -17.08
C ALA A 54 -2.98 0.14 -16.98
N ARG A 55 -3.33 -1.03 -16.41
CA ARG A 55 -4.74 -1.46 -16.16
C ARG A 55 -5.38 -0.75 -14.97
N GLY A 56 -4.89 0.44 -14.64
CA GLY A 56 -5.37 1.25 -13.54
C GLY A 56 -4.75 2.63 -13.67
N GLU A 57 -5.59 3.65 -13.77
CA GLU A 57 -5.11 5.00 -13.97
C GLU A 57 -5.13 5.81 -12.69
N ILE A 58 -5.73 5.34 -11.59
CA ILE A 58 -5.83 6.14 -10.37
C ILE A 58 -5.38 5.34 -9.14
N ALA A 59 -4.54 5.96 -8.31
CA ALA A 59 -4.26 5.49 -6.95
C ALA A 59 -4.76 6.51 -5.92
N ALA A 60 -5.49 6.03 -4.92
CA ALA A 60 -5.91 6.81 -3.76
C ALA A 60 -5.15 6.34 -2.52
N ILE A 61 -4.51 7.26 -1.81
CA ILE A 61 -3.75 6.99 -0.59
C ILE A 61 -4.39 7.73 0.59
N ASP A 62 -4.69 7.01 1.67
CA ASP A 62 -5.14 7.56 2.97
C ASP A 62 -4.35 6.89 4.10
N GLY A 63 -3.30 7.56 4.58
CA GLY A 63 -2.43 7.05 5.63
C GLY A 63 -1.62 5.85 5.16
N HIS A 64 -1.98 4.66 5.64
CA HIS A 64 -1.34 3.40 5.24
C HIS A 64 -2.19 2.59 4.26
N GLU A 65 -3.33 3.11 3.83
CA GLU A 65 -4.20 2.43 2.86
C GLU A 65 -3.94 2.97 1.46
N ILE A 66 -3.90 2.07 0.48
CA ILE A 66 -3.90 2.40 -0.94
C ILE A 66 -5.04 1.68 -1.65
N THR A 67 -5.72 2.38 -2.54
CA THR A 67 -6.73 1.80 -3.44
C THR A 67 -6.33 2.10 -4.87
N TYR A 68 -6.22 1.06 -5.70
CA TYR A 68 -5.87 1.16 -7.10
C TYR A 68 -7.13 0.95 -7.96
N ILE A 69 -7.39 1.87 -8.87
CA ILE A 69 -8.66 2.00 -9.60
C ILE A 69 -8.37 2.03 -11.10
N ASP A 70 -9.15 1.25 -11.82
CA ASP A 70 -9.25 1.23 -13.28
C ASP A 70 -10.47 2.05 -13.73
N VAL A 71 -10.18 3.04 -14.55
CA VAL A 71 -11.14 3.93 -15.22
C VAL A 71 -11.03 3.80 -16.76
N SER A 72 -10.28 2.82 -17.26
CA SER A 72 -10.16 2.50 -18.70
C SER A 72 -11.51 2.08 -19.28
N ALA A 73 -12.19 3.01 -19.95
CA ALA A 73 -13.50 2.74 -20.56
C ALA A 73 -13.75 3.47 -21.88
N GLY A 74 -12.68 3.74 -22.66
CA GLY A 74 -12.79 4.44 -23.95
C GLY A 74 -13.55 5.76 -23.81
N ASP A 75 -14.67 5.91 -24.51
CA ASP A 75 -15.50 7.13 -24.50
C ASP A 75 -16.05 7.53 -23.12
N LEU A 76 -16.08 6.62 -22.14
CA LEU A 76 -16.52 6.93 -20.78
C LEU A 76 -15.37 7.33 -19.84
N GLN A 77 -14.11 7.23 -20.27
CA GLN A 77 -12.93 7.43 -19.42
C GLN A 77 -12.99 8.76 -18.66
N CYS A 78 -13.23 9.89 -19.33
CA CYS A 78 -13.35 11.20 -18.67
C CYS A 78 -14.41 11.21 -17.54
N LYS A 79 -15.57 10.59 -17.77
CA LYS A 79 -16.65 10.49 -16.79
C LYS A 79 -16.25 9.61 -15.60
N LEU A 80 -15.66 8.45 -15.85
CA LEU A 80 -15.26 7.52 -14.79
C LEU A 80 -14.10 8.09 -13.97
N THR A 81 -13.10 8.70 -14.62
CA THR A 81 -12.01 9.43 -13.95
C THR A 81 -12.56 10.52 -13.03
N THR A 82 -13.50 11.35 -13.53
CA THR A 82 -14.11 12.42 -12.73
C THR A 82 -14.89 11.86 -11.54
N MET A 83 -15.64 10.77 -11.74
CA MET A 83 -16.39 10.12 -10.67
C MET A 83 -15.47 9.52 -9.60
N ALA A 84 -14.43 8.79 -10.01
CA ALA A 84 -13.45 8.21 -9.10
C ALA A 84 -12.76 9.29 -8.25
N LEU A 85 -12.35 10.41 -8.85
CA LEU A 85 -11.73 11.51 -8.12
C LEU A 85 -12.68 12.19 -7.14
N ASP A 86 -13.96 12.33 -7.49
CA ASP A 86 -14.97 12.88 -6.57
C ASP A 86 -15.22 11.92 -5.39
N ASP A 87 -15.33 10.62 -5.66
CA ASP A 87 -15.50 9.60 -4.63
C ASP A 87 -14.28 9.48 -3.71
N ILE A 88 -13.06 9.60 -4.25
CA ILE A 88 -11.83 9.67 -3.43
C ILE A 88 -11.87 10.88 -2.50
N LYS A 89 -12.20 12.06 -3.04
CA LYS A 89 -12.28 13.31 -2.27
C LYS A 89 -13.29 13.23 -1.13
N HIS A 90 -14.41 12.56 -1.35
CA HIS A 90 -15.45 12.36 -0.35
C HIS A 90 -15.28 11.08 0.50
N ARG A 91 -14.19 10.33 0.30
CA ARG A 91 -13.94 9.04 0.96
C ARG A 91 -15.09 8.04 0.76
N ALA A 92 -15.70 8.07 -0.42
CA ALA A 92 -16.89 7.33 -0.81
C ALA A 92 -16.60 6.23 -1.84
N ILE A 93 -15.35 5.78 -1.96
CA ILE A 93 -14.96 4.76 -2.94
C ILE A 93 -15.81 3.51 -2.76
N VAL A 94 -16.57 3.17 -3.80
CA VAL A 94 -17.39 1.96 -3.84
C VAL A 94 -16.50 0.75 -4.14
N LYS A 95 -16.52 -0.25 -3.24
CA LYS A 95 -15.68 -1.46 -3.27
C LYS A 95 -16.49 -2.75 -3.48
N ASP A 96 -17.65 -2.68 -4.12
CA ASP A 96 -18.56 -3.82 -4.31
C ASP A 96 -18.29 -4.54 -5.65
N GLY A 97 -17.36 -5.49 -5.63
CA GLY A 97 -16.84 -6.22 -6.80
C GLY A 97 -17.82 -7.11 -7.60
N ARG A 98 -19.05 -6.66 -7.86
CA ARG A 98 -20.02 -7.31 -8.75
C ARG A 98 -20.97 -6.35 -9.46
N THR A 99 -20.90 -5.05 -9.21
CA THR A 99 -21.84 -4.05 -9.74
C THR A 99 -21.15 -2.92 -10.51
N ASP A 100 -20.18 -3.29 -11.36
CA ASP A 100 -19.45 -2.46 -12.35
C ASP A 100 -20.35 -1.85 -13.46
N LYS A 101 -21.63 -1.59 -13.20
CA LYS A 101 -22.53 -0.91 -14.15
C LYS A 101 -22.34 0.61 -14.05
N GLY A 102 -21.16 1.08 -14.45
CA GLY A 102 -20.94 2.47 -14.87
C GLY A 102 -20.36 3.46 -13.85
N GLN A 103 -19.65 3.00 -12.82
CA GLN A 103 -18.92 3.89 -11.90
C GLN A 103 -17.41 3.95 -12.19
N TYR A 104 -16.68 2.88 -11.89
CA TYR A 104 -15.26 2.60 -12.20
C TYR A 104 -14.92 1.27 -11.52
N GLN A 105 -13.79 0.64 -11.84
CA GLN A 105 -13.43 -0.64 -11.25
C GLN A 105 -12.32 -0.46 -10.19
N VAL A 106 -12.54 -0.89 -8.95
CA VAL A 106 -11.43 -1.03 -7.99
C VAL A 106 -10.65 -2.28 -8.36
N VAL A 107 -9.37 -2.17 -8.70
CA VAL A 107 -8.55 -3.34 -9.10
C VAL A 107 -8.00 -4.06 -7.88
N SER A 108 -7.51 -3.29 -6.91
CA SER A 108 -6.90 -3.83 -5.71
C SER A 108 -6.88 -2.78 -4.61
N THR A 109 -6.81 -3.23 -3.37
CA THR A 109 -6.47 -2.37 -2.23
C THR A 109 -5.20 -2.87 -1.59
N GLY A 110 -4.53 -2.10 -0.76
CA GLY A 110 -3.33 -2.57 -0.10
C GLY A 110 -3.00 -1.79 1.14
N THR A 111 -2.06 -2.33 1.91
CA THR A 111 -1.49 -1.69 3.09
C THR A 111 -0.04 -1.31 2.82
N ILE A 112 0.27 -0.03 2.97
CA ILE A 112 1.61 0.54 2.84
C ILE A 112 2.36 0.33 4.15
N ASN A 113 3.58 -0.21 4.07
CA ASN A 113 4.41 -0.41 5.25
C ASN A 113 4.85 0.92 5.89
N ASP A 114 5.30 0.87 7.15
CA ASP A 114 5.76 2.07 7.87
C ASP A 114 6.94 2.77 7.19
N GLY A 115 7.77 2.01 6.47
CA GLY A 115 8.87 2.56 5.67
C GLY A 115 8.44 3.26 4.39
N ARG A 116 7.18 3.13 3.96
CA ARG A 116 6.62 3.62 2.69
C ARG A 116 7.42 3.17 1.45
N THR A 117 7.97 1.96 1.51
CA THR A 117 8.78 1.34 0.46
C THR A 117 8.06 0.17 -0.21
N SER A 118 6.99 -0.32 0.39
CA SER A 118 6.26 -1.50 -0.10
C SER A 118 4.78 -1.42 0.21
N VAL A 119 3.99 -2.06 -0.65
CA VAL A 119 2.56 -2.29 -0.45
C VAL A 119 2.34 -3.78 -0.32
N LEU A 120 1.58 -4.18 0.69
CA LEU A 120 0.97 -5.50 0.73
C LEU A 120 -0.41 -5.40 0.09
N TRP A 121 -0.58 -5.95 -1.11
CA TRP A 121 -1.85 -5.89 -1.82
C TRP A 121 -2.84 -6.92 -1.27
N ASN A 122 -4.10 -6.51 -1.19
CA ASN A 122 -5.28 -7.25 -0.76
C ASN A 122 -6.33 -7.16 -1.87
N ASP A 123 -6.91 -8.29 -2.26
CA ASP A 123 -7.85 -8.31 -3.39
C ASP A 123 -9.12 -7.52 -3.11
N VAL A 124 -9.50 -6.67 -4.05
CA VAL A 124 -10.84 -6.05 -4.09
C VAL A 124 -11.35 -6.13 -5.51
N ASN A 125 -12.02 -7.25 -5.80
CA ASN A 125 -13.07 -7.47 -6.82
C ASN A 125 -13.49 -8.95 -6.90
N GLY A 126 -13.52 -9.63 -5.75
CA GLY A 126 -14.05 -11.00 -5.64
C GLY A 126 -13.17 -12.12 -6.22
N SER A 127 -11.98 -11.83 -6.75
CA SER A 127 -11.01 -12.85 -7.17
C SER A 127 -9.63 -12.49 -6.67
N ASP A 128 -8.98 -13.47 -6.04
CA ASP A 128 -7.58 -13.40 -5.67
C ASP A 128 -6.69 -13.28 -6.92
N GLN A 129 -6.15 -12.09 -7.13
CA GLN A 129 -5.21 -11.77 -8.21
C GLN A 129 -3.79 -11.54 -7.68
N THR A 130 -3.61 -11.58 -6.36
CA THR A 130 -2.30 -11.55 -5.73
C THR A 130 -1.63 -12.92 -5.65
N GLY A 131 -2.38 -13.99 -5.97
CA GLY A 131 -1.95 -15.36 -5.74
C GLY A 131 -2.26 -15.78 -4.30
N THR A 132 -2.09 -17.06 -3.98
CA THR A 132 -2.48 -17.64 -2.67
C THR A 132 -1.80 -17.01 -1.43
N ASP A 133 -0.91 -16.04 -1.63
CA ASP A 133 -0.33 -15.15 -0.63
C ASP A 133 -0.49 -13.68 -1.09
N PRO A 134 -0.91 -12.75 -0.21
CA PRO A 134 -0.96 -11.33 -0.56
C PRO A 134 0.39 -10.86 -1.10
N GLY A 135 0.37 -10.32 -2.32
CA GLY A 135 1.55 -10.01 -3.11
C GLY A 135 2.23 -8.75 -2.58
N SER A 136 3.55 -8.82 -2.38
CA SER A 136 4.36 -7.65 -2.04
C SER A 136 4.68 -6.85 -3.30
N GLY A 137 4.16 -5.62 -3.38
CA GLY A 137 4.56 -4.63 -4.37
C GLY A 137 5.62 -3.68 -3.82
N ALA A 138 6.47 -3.14 -4.70
CA ALA A 138 7.37 -2.04 -4.39
C ALA A 138 6.64 -0.71 -4.49
N LEU A 139 6.94 0.21 -3.57
CA LEU A 139 6.47 1.59 -3.58
C LEU A 139 7.68 2.52 -3.49
N SER A 140 7.77 3.47 -4.41
CA SER A 140 8.70 4.60 -4.31
C SER A 140 7.89 5.89 -4.32
N ILE A 141 8.25 6.83 -3.45
CA ILE A 141 7.57 8.12 -3.31
C ILE A 141 8.61 9.22 -3.47
N SER A 142 8.39 10.11 -4.45
CA SER A 142 9.07 11.40 -4.58
C SER A 142 8.08 12.54 -4.30
N SER A 143 8.56 13.77 -4.32
CA SER A 143 7.72 14.97 -4.09
C SER A 143 6.64 15.17 -5.16
N ASP A 144 6.84 14.59 -6.34
CA ASP A 144 6.09 14.86 -7.57
C ASP A 144 5.48 13.61 -8.19
N MET A 145 5.81 12.42 -7.68
CA MET A 145 5.42 11.16 -8.29
C MET A 145 5.46 10.02 -7.26
N ILE A 146 4.61 9.02 -7.47
CA ILE A 146 4.76 7.70 -6.88
C ILE A 146 5.03 6.68 -7.97
N THR A 147 5.80 5.65 -7.65
CA THR A 147 6.03 4.51 -8.52
C THR A 147 5.61 3.24 -7.80
N LEU A 148 4.67 2.52 -8.41
CA LEU A 148 4.22 1.21 -7.97
C LEU A 148 4.90 0.17 -8.84
N GLY A 149 5.70 -0.71 -8.25
CA GLY A 149 6.38 -1.79 -8.95
C GLY A 149 5.93 -3.17 -8.47
N TYR A 150 6.07 -4.19 -9.32
CA TYR A 150 5.69 -5.58 -9.00
C TYR A 150 4.25 -5.70 -8.49
N THR A 151 3.38 -4.84 -9.01
CA THR A 151 2.10 -4.52 -8.40
C THR A 151 1.02 -5.55 -8.74
N PHE A 152 1.14 -6.22 -9.89
CA PHE A 152 0.16 -7.18 -10.42
C PHE A 152 0.88 -8.24 -11.27
N ASP A 153 0.30 -9.44 -11.43
CA ASP A 153 0.82 -10.56 -12.26
C ASP A 153 0.74 -10.29 -13.78
N TYR A 154 1.06 -9.06 -14.19
CA TYR A 154 0.89 -8.56 -15.55
C TYR A 154 2.18 -7.87 -16.03
N SER A 155 2.34 -7.83 -17.35
CA SER A 155 3.53 -7.44 -18.12
C SER A 155 4.02 -5.98 -17.97
N ILE A 156 3.61 -5.26 -16.93
CA ILE A 156 4.05 -3.90 -16.62
C ILE A 156 4.75 -3.93 -15.27
N ASP A 157 6.07 -3.82 -15.30
CA ASP A 157 6.91 -3.94 -14.10
C ASP A 157 6.78 -2.72 -13.17
N GLN A 158 6.39 -1.56 -13.71
CA GLN A 158 6.33 -0.29 -12.98
C GLN A 158 5.24 0.65 -13.53
N VAL A 159 4.43 1.20 -12.62
CA VAL A 159 3.44 2.24 -12.89
C VAL A 159 3.87 3.52 -12.19
N GLN A 160 4.09 4.57 -12.97
CA GLN A 160 4.36 5.93 -12.50
C GLN A 160 3.05 6.72 -12.41
N LEU A 161 2.79 7.31 -11.25
CA LEU A 161 1.61 8.14 -11.01
C LEU A 161 2.00 9.50 -10.42
N ILE A 162 1.34 10.56 -10.90
CA ILE A 162 1.56 11.94 -10.45
C ILE A 162 0.35 12.46 -9.68
N PRO A 163 0.51 13.41 -8.74
CA PRO A 163 -0.60 14.02 -8.02
C PRO A 163 -1.64 14.62 -8.99
N VAL A 164 -2.92 14.39 -8.73
CA VAL A 164 -4.02 14.86 -9.61
C VAL A 164 -4.12 16.39 -9.69
N ASP A 165 -3.60 17.09 -8.70
CA ASP A 165 -3.56 18.55 -8.64
C ASP A 165 -2.36 19.16 -9.38
N SER A 166 -1.42 18.33 -9.85
CA SER A 166 -0.28 18.76 -10.66
C SER A 166 -0.72 19.35 -12.01
N GLY A 167 0.10 20.25 -12.56
CA GLY A 167 -0.18 20.86 -13.86
C GLY A 167 -0.24 19.82 -14.99
N GLN A 168 0.59 18.78 -14.91
CA GLN A 168 0.62 17.69 -15.88
C GLN A 168 -0.63 16.82 -15.80
N ALA A 169 -1.08 16.44 -14.61
CA ALA A 169 -2.31 15.67 -14.42
C ALA A 169 -3.53 16.41 -14.97
N LYS A 170 -3.64 17.71 -14.67
CA LYS A 170 -4.72 18.56 -15.20
C LYS A 170 -4.73 18.63 -16.72
N ALA A 171 -3.55 18.74 -17.34
CA ALA A 171 -3.43 18.76 -18.80
C ALA A 171 -3.82 17.41 -19.43
N LEU A 172 -3.45 16.29 -18.79
CA LEU A 172 -3.81 14.94 -19.22
C LEU A 172 -5.33 14.73 -19.14
N MET A 173 -5.94 15.06 -18.01
CA MET A 173 -7.39 14.97 -17.82
C MET A 173 -8.16 15.87 -18.80
N ALA A 174 -7.70 17.10 -19.05
CA ALA A 174 -8.34 17.99 -20.01
C ALA A 174 -8.32 17.41 -21.43
N LYS A 175 -7.17 16.86 -21.85
CA LYS A 175 -7.03 16.21 -23.15
C LYS A 175 -7.96 15.01 -23.30
N ASP A 176 -8.02 14.15 -22.28
CA ASP A 176 -8.91 12.98 -22.30
C ASP A 176 -10.38 13.40 -22.37
N CYS A 177 -10.78 14.44 -21.64
CA CYS A 177 -12.14 14.96 -21.70
C CYS A 177 -12.49 15.65 -23.01
N ASP A 178 -11.56 16.38 -23.62
CA ASP A 178 -11.76 17.07 -24.92
C ASP A 178 -11.81 16.09 -26.10
N GLN A 179 -11.14 14.94 -26.00
CA GLN A 179 -11.13 13.92 -27.06
C GLN A 179 -12.41 13.07 -27.10
N HIS A 180 -13.19 13.08 -26.02
CA HIS A 180 -14.39 12.25 -25.87
C HIS A 180 -15.67 13.08 -25.64
N SER A 181 -15.64 14.40 -25.93
CA SER A 181 -16.78 15.33 -25.86
C SER A 181 -17.58 15.43 -27.16
#